data_AF-A0AAW2D4R0-F1
#
_entry.id   AF-A0AAW2D4R0-F1
#
_cell.length_a   1.000
_cell.length_b   1.000
_cell.length_c   1.000
_cell.angle_alpha   90.00
_cell.angle_beta   90.00
_cell.angle_gamma   90.00
#
_symmetry.space_group_name_H-M   'P 1'
#
loop_
_entity.id
_entity.type
_entity.pdbx_description
1 polymer ?
#
loop_
_entity_poly.entity_id
_entity_poly.type
_entity_poly.pdbx_seq_one_letter_code
_entity_poly.pdbx_strand_id
1 'polypeptide(L)'
;MMGYCAEYGTHHRFGKIGDGIRLWANIDPNLLLAVFLPALLFESSFSMEVHQIKRCIVQMILLAGPGVLISTFCLGVALKFTFPYDWSWKTSLLLGGLLSATDPVAVVALLKELGASKKLSTIIEGESLMNDGTAIVVYQLFYQMVLGQSFSWAAIIKYLTQVSLGAVGIGLAFGIVSVLWLGFIFNDTVIEITLTLAVSYIAYFTAQVGVDVSGVLTVMTLGMFYAAFAKTAFKGDGQQSLHHFWEMVAYIGNTLIFILSGVVIAEGILSGDNIFENGYSWAYLILLYVYVQVSRFIVVVVLYPFLKYFGYGLDWKEATILIWSGLRGAVALALSLSVKQSSDSFTEISPKTGILFVFFTGGIVFLTLIVNGSTTQFILHLLKMDKLSTAKRRILDYTKHEMLNKALEAFGDLGDDEELGPVDWPTVKSYITCLNNLEGERVHPHGTPEDNNNLDVMNLEDIRIRLLNGVQAAYWGMLDEGRITQNTANILMQSVDEALDLVSNEPLCDWKGLKANVHFPSYYKLLQKRIIPQKLVMYFTVERLEFQCYICAAFLRAHRIARRQLRDFIG
;
A
#
# COMPACT_ATOMS: atom_id res chain seq x y z
N MET A 1 -17.87 7.82 20.34
CA MET A 1 -19.12 8.36 19.77
C MET A 1 -20.31 8.23 20.72
N MET A 2 -20.71 7.03 21.17
CA MET A 2 -21.84 6.85 22.14
C MET A 2 -21.66 7.61 23.47
N GLY A 3 -20.45 7.65 24.04
CA GLY A 3 -20.20 8.36 25.30
C GLY A 3 -20.36 9.88 25.22
N TYR A 4 -20.01 10.50 24.08
CA TYR A 4 -20.10 11.95 23.89
C TYR A 4 -21.52 12.41 23.55
N CYS A 5 -22.26 11.63 22.75
CA CYS A 5 -23.70 11.86 22.55
C CYS A 5 -24.49 11.71 23.86
N ALA A 6 -24.07 10.80 24.74
CA ALA A 6 -24.68 10.65 26.06
C ALA A 6 -24.31 11.80 27.02
N GLU A 7 -23.14 12.43 26.88
CA GLU A 7 -22.67 13.52 27.77
C GLU A 7 -23.44 14.82 27.55
N TYR A 8 -23.80 15.12 26.29
CA TYR A 8 -24.66 16.27 25.97
C TYR A 8 -26.16 15.96 26.07
N GLY A 9 -26.56 14.68 25.99
CA GLY A 9 -27.96 14.25 26.11
C GLY A 9 -28.44 13.99 27.55
N THR A 10 -27.56 13.98 28.55
CA THR A 10 -27.95 13.71 29.95
C THR A 10 -27.58 14.88 30.87
N HIS A 11 -28.49 15.22 31.79
CA HIS A 11 -28.31 16.27 32.80
C HIS A 11 -27.17 15.96 33.81
N HIS A 12 -26.46 14.84 33.67
CA HIS A 12 -25.38 14.38 34.55
C HIS A 12 -24.11 14.20 33.72
N ARG A 13 -23.21 15.19 33.78
CA ARG A 13 -21.86 15.14 33.18
C ARG A 13 -21.15 13.84 33.60
N PHE A 14 -20.42 13.20 32.69
CA PHE A 14 -19.70 11.91 32.90
C PHE A 14 -18.53 11.96 33.92
N GLY A 15 -18.45 12.99 34.77
CA GLY A 15 -17.37 13.19 35.74
C GLY A 15 -15.98 13.10 35.08
N LYS A 16 -15.06 12.34 35.70
CA LYS A 16 -13.66 12.18 35.25
C LYS A 16 -13.52 11.62 33.82
N ILE A 17 -14.50 10.86 33.33
CA ILE A 17 -14.46 10.33 31.95
C ILE A 17 -14.77 11.45 30.96
N GLY A 18 -15.77 12.28 31.24
CA GLY A 18 -16.07 13.46 30.41
C GLY A 18 -14.93 14.48 30.43
N ASP A 19 -14.33 14.71 31.60
CA ASP A 19 -13.14 15.55 31.74
C ASP A 19 -11.95 14.99 30.95
N GLY A 20 -11.75 13.66 30.96
CA GLY A 20 -10.72 12.99 30.17
C GLY A 20 -10.92 13.15 28.67
N ILE A 21 -12.14 13.04 28.18
CA ILE A 21 -12.44 13.23 26.75
C ILE A 21 -12.29 14.70 26.35
N ARG A 22 -12.66 15.65 27.23
CA ARG A 22 -12.42 17.10 26.99
C ARG A 22 -10.93 17.45 26.98
N LEU A 23 -10.14 16.83 27.86
CA LEU A 23 -8.67 16.96 27.83
C LEU A 23 -8.12 16.48 26.49
N TRP A 24 -8.64 15.35 25.98
CA TRP A 24 -8.28 14.82 24.67
C TRP A 24 -8.74 15.71 23.51
N ALA A 25 -9.95 16.28 23.56
CA ALA A 25 -10.48 17.17 22.54
C ALA A 25 -9.68 18.49 22.42
N ASN A 26 -9.05 18.92 23.52
CA ASN A 26 -8.20 20.11 23.58
C ASN A 26 -6.70 19.83 23.35
N ILE A 27 -6.30 18.59 23.02
CA ILE A 27 -4.92 18.30 22.60
C ILE A 27 -4.63 19.07 21.31
N ASP A 28 -3.47 19.74 21.27
CA ASP A 28 -2.98 20.45 20.10
C ASP A 28 -2.96 19.54 18.85
N PRO A 29 -3.84 19.79 17.85
CA PRO A 29 -3.86 19.03 16.61
C PRO A 29 -2.53 19.04 15.84
N ASN A 30 -1.72 20.09 15.96
CA ASN A 30 -0.40 20.12 15.32
C ASN A 30 0.57 19.15 15.99
N LEU A 31 0.49 19.01 17.32
CA LEU A 31 1.25 17.99 18.05
C LEU A 31 0.78 16.59 17.65
N LEU A 32 -0.53 16.41 17.53
CA LEU A 32 -1.12 15.13 17.15
C LEU A 32 -0.71 14.70 15.74
N LEU A 33 -0.76 15.64 14.80
CA LEU A 33 -0.23 15.48 13.45
C LEU A 33 1.26 15.13 13.47
N ALA A 34 2.08 15.89 14.20
CA ALA A 34 3.53 15.68 14.26
C ALA A 34 3.92 14.33 14.90
N VAL A 35 3.06 13.77 15.75
CA VAL A 35 3.28 12.46 16.38
C VAL A 35 2.81 11.32 15.46
N PHE A 36 1.58 11.35 14.96
CA PHE A 36 1.04 10.18 14.24
C PHE A 36 1.37 10.14 12.75
N LEU A 37 1.45 11.31 12.10
CA LEU A 37 1.60 11.40 10.65
C LEU A 37 2.93 10.80 10.15
N PRO A 38 4.09 11.02 10.79
CA PRO A 38 5.34 10.37 10.37
C PRO A 38 5.23 8.85 10.41
N ALA A 39 4.60 8.32 11.45
CA ALA A 39 4.51 6.87 11.63
C ALA A 39 3.58 6.21 10.60
N LEU A 40 2.44 6.83 10.32
CA LEU A 40 1.49 6.36 9.30
C LEU A 40 2.11 6.34 7.91
N LEU A 41 2.77 7.43 7.53
CA LEU A 41 3.37 7.56 6.21
C LEU A 41 4.60 6.66 6.03
N PHE A 42 5.39 6.49 7.09
CA PHE A 42 6.53 5.58 7.05
C PHE A 42 6.07 4.14 6.86
N GLU A 43 5.09 3.68 7.64
CA GLU A 43 4.51 2.34 7.49
C GLU A 43 4.03 2.11 6.06
N SER A 44 3.15 2.98 5.56
CA SER A 44 2.55 2.78 4.24
C SER A 44 3.58 2.85 3.10
N SER A 45 4.67 3.61 3.28
CA SER A 45 5.80 3.63 2.35
C SER A 45 6.68 2.38 2.44
N PHE A 46 6.89 1.88 3.64
CA PHE A 46 7.75 0.73 3.92
C PHE A 46 7.10 -0.60 3.49
N SER A 47 5.78 -0.69 3.58
CA SER A 47 4.98 -1.88 3.23
C SER A 47 4.89 -2.15 1.71
N MET A 48 5.31 -1.19 0.87
CA MET A 48 5.26 -1.34 -0.59
C MET A 48 6.33 -2.30 -1.15
N GLU A 49 5.96 -3.10 -2.16
CA GLU A 49 6.91 -3.97 -2.85
C GLU A 49 7.76 -3.22 -3.89
N VAL A 50 9.09 -3.29 -3.76
CA VAL A 50 10.09 -2.61 -4.61
C VAL A 50 9.88 -2.79 -6.12
N HIS A 51 9.64 -4.04 -6.52
CA HIS A 51 9.44 -4.40 -7.93
C HIS A 51 8.23 -3.66 -8.50
N GLN A 52 7.14 -3.65 -7.74
CA GLN A 52 5.89 -3.00 -8.12
C GLN A 52 6.03 -1.47 -8.12
N ILE A 53 6.76 -0.88 -7.14
CA ILE A 53 7.10 0.56 -7.14
C ILE A 53 7.80 0.94 -8.45
N LYS A 54 8.86 0.21 -8.84
CA LYS A 54 9.66 0.54 -10.03
C LYS A 54 8.83 0.53 -11.31
N ARG A 55 7.87 -0.39 -11.44
CA ARG A 55 6.96 -0.44 -12.59
C ARG A 55 5.86 0.61 -12.56
N CYS A 56 5.29 0.90 -11.39
CA CYS A 56 4.15 1.84 -11.26
C CYS A 56 4.55 3.30 -11.02
N ILE A 57 5.82 3.61 -10.78
CA ILE A 57 6.24 4.95 -10.29
C ILE A 57 5.74 6.10 -11.16
N VAL A 58 5.71 5.91 -12.49
CA VAL A 58 5.20 6.93 -13.42
C VAL A 58 3.70 7.15 -13.23
N GLN A 59 2.92 6.08 -13.04
CA GLN A 59 1.48 6.16 -12.78
C GLN A 59 1.20 6.82 -11.41
N MET A 60 1.99 6.48 -10.39
CA MET A 60 1.89 7.08 -9.05
C MET A 60 2.19 8.58 -9.09
N ILE A 61 3.29 9.00 -9.73
CA ILE A 61 3.66 10.41 -9.89
C ILE A 61 2.61 11.19 -10.69
N LEU A 62 2.02 10.58 -11.72
CA LEU A 62 0.99 11.22 -12.53
C LEU A 62 -0.30 11.46 -11.72
N LEU A 63 -0.71 10.50 -10.90
CA LEU A 63 -1.89 10.66 -10.05
C LEU A 63 -1.63 11.62 -8.88
N ALA A 64 -0.47 11.53 -8.24
CA ALA A 64 -0.12 12.33 -7.07
C ALA A 64 0.27 13.78 -7.41
N GLY A 65 0.93 14.02 -8.55
CA GLY A 65 1.29 15.37 -8.98
C GLY A 65 0.12 16.09 -9.65
N PRO A 66 -0.04 15.94 -10.98
CA PRO A 66 -1.10 16.62 -11.71
C PRO A 66 -2.50 16.20 -11.26
N GLY A 67 -2.73 14.94 -10.88
CA GLY A 67 -4.05 14.50 -10.42
C GLY A 67 -4.53 15.24 -9.16
N VAL A 68 -3.65 15.47 -8.18
CA VAL A 68 -3.96 16.23 -6.96
C VAL A 68 -4.22 17.70 -7.26
N LEU A 69 -3.43 18.30 -8.15
CA LEU A 69 -3.62 19.68 -8.56
C LEU A 69 -4.96 19.88 -9.29
N ILE A 70 -5.30 18.96 -10.21
CA ILE A 70 -6.59 18.98 -10.91
C ILE A 70 -7.74 18.77 -9.91
N SER A 71 -7.63 17.79 -9.00
CA SER A 71 -8.63 17.56 -7.96
C SER A 71 -8.85 18.79 -7.09
N THR A 72 -7.76 19.40 -6.63
CA THR A 72 -7.78 20.60 -5.77
C THR A 72 -8.46 21.76 -6.48
N PHE A 73 -8.13 21.98 -7.76
CA PHE A 73 -8.72 23.06 -8.54
C PHE A 73 -10.19 22.80 -8.86
N CYS A 74 -10.56 21.59 -9.29
CA CYS A 74 -11.95 21.20 -9.54
C CYS A 74 -12.82 21.40 -8.29
N LEU A 75 -12.37 20.90 -7.14
CA LEU A 75 -13.07 21.07 -5.87
C LEU A 75 -13.12 22.54 -5.45
N GLY A 76 -12.02 23.26 -5.52
CA GLY A 76 -11.96 24.68 -5.14
C GLY A 76 -12.88 25.55 -5.97
N VAL A 77 -12.96 25.30 -7.29
CA VAL A 77 -13.90 25.98 -8.20
C VAL A 77 -15.34 25.64 -7.83
N ALA A 78 -15.67 24.35 -7.67
CA ALA A 78 -17.02 23.91 -7.34
C ALA A 78 -17.50 24.52 -6.01
N LEU A 79 -16.64 24.53 -5.00
CA LEU A 79 -16.89 25.16 -3.70
C LEU A 79 -17.10 26.66 -3.84
N LYS A 80 -16.21 27.38 -4.54
CA LYS A 80 -16.28 28.84 -4.67
C LYS A 80 -17.59 29.34 -5.29
N PHE A 81 -18.13 28.62 -6.27
CA PHE A 81 -19.35 29.03 -6.97
C PHE A 81 -20.64 28.52 -6.34
N THR A 82 -20.58 27.44 -5.55
CA THR A 82 -21.80 26.77 -5.07
C THR A 82 -22.08 27.02 -3.59
N PHE A 83 -21.03 27.19 -2.78
CA PHE A 83 -21.19 27.28 -1.33
C PHE A 83 -21.55 28.71 -0.90
N PRO A 84 -22.55 28.90 -0.01
CA PRO A 84 -23.07 30.21 0.37
C PRO A 84 -22.27 30.89 1.48
N TYR A 85 -21.03 30.45 1.75
CA TYR A 85 -20.23 30.89 2.90
C TYR A 85 -19.25 32.04 2.56
N ASP A 86 -19.37 32.64 1.37
CA ASP A 86 -18.51 33.73 0.87
C ASP A 86 -17.00 33.45 0.98
N TRP A 87 -16.62 32.18 0.86
CA TRP A 87 -15.23 31.77 0.93
C TRP A 87 -14.40 32.41 -0.17
N SER A 88 -13.22 32.90 0.19
CA SER A 88 -12.21 33.33 -0.77
C SER A 88 -11.77 32.17 -1.67
N TRP A 89 -11.13 32.49 -2.79
CA TRP A 89 -10.48 31.47 -3.64
C TRP A 89 -9.47 30.64 -2.86
N LYS A 90 -8.69 31.28 -1.99
CA LYS A 90 -7.65 30.64 -1.18
C LYS A 90 -8.24 29.63 -0.20
N THR A 91 -9.31 29.99 0.50
CA THR A 91 -10.00 29.10 1.44
C THR A 91 -10.72 27.95 0.72
N SER A 92 -11.30 28.21 -0.45
CA SER A 92 -11.94 27.15 -1.24
C SER A 92 -10.92 26.15 -1.80
N LEU A 93 -9.77 26.63 -2.28
CA LEU A 93 -8.65 25.79 -2.73
C LEU A 93 -7.95 25.08 -1.57
N LEU A 94 -7.90 25.68 -0.38
CA LEU A 94 -7.45 25.00 0.84
C LEU A 94 -8.32 23.78 1.14
N LEU A 95 -9.66 23.93 1.07
CA LEU A 95 -10.58 22.81 1.25
C LEU A 95 -10.48 21.78 0.11
N GLY A 96 -10.23 22.21 -1.12
CA GLY A 96 -9.94 21.29 -2.23
C GLY A 96 -8.63 20.51 -2.04
N GLY A 97 -7.61 21.15 -1.47
CA GLY A 97 -6.28 20.58 -1.24
C GLY A 97 -6.30 19.47 -0.18
N LEU A 98 -6.89 19.74 1.00
CA LEU A 98 -6.98 18.70 2.03
C LEU A 98 -7.89 17.54 1.59
N LEU A 99 -8.99 17.84 0.88
CA LEU A 99 -9.88 16.82 0.34
C LEU A 99 -9.30 16.10 -0.86
N SER A 100 -8.09 16.42 -1.31
CA SER A 100 -7.44 15.67 -2.39
C SER A 100 -6.67 14.45 -1.88
N ALA A 101 -6.27 14.40 -0.60
CA ALA A 101 -5.66 13.23 0.05
C ALA A 101 -6.60 12.00 0.07
N THR A 102 -6.10 10.81 -0.24
CA THR A 102 -6.89 9.56 -0.34
C THR A 102 -6.33 8.49 0.59
N ASP A 103 -7.19 7.61 1.10
CA ASP A 103 -6.83 6.53 2.02
C ASP A 103 -7.59 5.23 1.68
N PRO A 104 -7.00 4.34 0.87
CA PRO A 104 -7.67 3.17 0.32
C PRO A 104 -7.52 1.96 1.22
N VAL A 105 -7.09 2.10 2.49
CA VAL A 105 -6.79 0.96 3.39
C VAL A 105 -7.93 -0.08 3.39
N ALA A 106 -9.19 0.36 3.51
CA ALA A 106 -10.34 -0.55 3.50
C ALA A 106 -10.53 -1.27 2.14
N VAL A 107 -10.28 -0.59 1.02
CA VAL A 107 -10.42 -1.17 -0.32
C VAL A 107 -9.26 -2.10 -0.65
N VAL A 108 -8.04 -1.74 -0.26
CA VAL A 108 -6.85 -2.58 -0.44
C VAL A 108 -6.97 -3.87 0.36
N ALA A 109 -7.44 -3.81 1.61
CA ALA A 109 -7.72 -5.00 2.41
C ALA A 109 -8.73 -5.93 1.70
N LEU A 110 -9.84 -5.38 1.21
CA LEU A 110 -10.86 -6.14 0.47
C LEU A 110 -10.30 -6.74 -0.84
N LEU A 111 -9.49 -6.00 -1.59
CA LEU A 111 -8.85 -6.50 -2.82
C LEU A 111 -7.89 -7.67 -2.52
N LYS A 112 -7.15 -7.60 -1.41
CA LYS A 112 -6.27 -8.68 -0.94
C LYS A 112 -7.08 -9.91 -0.53
N GLU A 113 -8.18 -9.76 0.22
CA GLU A 113 -9.08 -10.85 0.61
C GLU A 113 -9.75 -11.55 -0.57
N LEU A 114 -10.22 -10.79 -1.56
CA LEU A 114 -10.88 -11.32 -2.76
C LEU A 114 -9.87 -11.90 -3.78
N GLY A 115 -8.56 -11.81 -3.51
CA GLY A 115 -7.52 -12.32 -4.40
C GLY A 115 -7.44 -11.57 -5.74
N ALA A 116 -7.86 -10.30 -5.76
CA ALA A 116 -7.84 -9.43 -6.93
C ALA A 116 -6.40 -9.16 -7.41
N SER A 117 -6.27 -8.47 -8.55
CA SER A 117 -4.96 -8.23 -9.19
C SER A 117 -3.99 -7.48 -8.25
N LYS A 118 -2.83 -8.08 -7.94
CA LYS A 118 -1.77 -7.45 -7.13
C LYS A 118 -1.40 -6.07 -7.68
N LYS A 119 -1.28 -5.97 -9.01
CA LYS A 119 -1.04 -4.71 -9.73
C LYS A 119 -2.03 -3.60 -9.34
N LEU A 120 -3.33 -3.91 -9.28
CA LEU A 120 -4.36 -2.91 -8.95
C LEU A 120 -4.23 -2.45 -7.50
N SER A 121 -3.97 -3.39 -6.58
CA SER A 121 -3.70 -3.09 -5.17
C SER A 121 -2.52 -2.12 -5.04
N THR A 122 -1.40 -2.39 -5.72
CA THR A 122 -0.21 -1.53 -5.67
C THR A 122 -0.46 -0.14 -6.24
N ILE A 123 -1.18 -0.05 -7.36
CA ILE A 123 -1.47 1.24 -8.00
C ILE A 123 -2.31 2.10 -7.04
N ILE A 124 -3.32 1.51 -6.41
CA ILE A 124 -4.19 2.20 -5.46
C ILE A 124 -3.41 2.62 -4.20
N GLU A 125 -2.62 1.71 -3.63
CA GLU A 125 -1.83 1.94 -2.41
C GLU A 125 -0.76 3.01 -2.63
N GLY A 126 0.00 2.95 -3.74
CA GLY A 126 1.01 3.95 -4.04
C GLY A 126 0.46 5.29 -4.54
N GLU A 127 -0.72 5.30 -5.18
CA GLU A 127 -1.41 6.55 -5.50
C GLU A 127 -1.77 7.29 -4.22
N SER A 128 -2.40 6.61 -3.27
CA SER A 128 -2.76 7.19 -1.97
C SER A 128 -1.55 7.70 -1.21
N LEU A 129 -0.50 6.89 -1.10
CA LEU A 129 0.71 7.29 -0.38
C LEU A 129 1.32 8.58 -0.95
N MET A 130 1.54 8.63 -2.27
CA MET A 130 2.12 9.82 -2.91
C MET A 130 1.15 11.01 -2.92
N ASN A 131 -0.14 10.73 -3.06
CA ASN A 131 -1.18 11.75 -2.98
C ASN A 131 -1.21 12.40 -1.60
N ASP A 132 -1.18 11.64 -0.51
CA ASP A 132 -1.14 12.20 0.85
C ASP A 132 0.06 13.14 1.03
N GLY A 133 1.24 12.72 0.58
CA GLY A 133 2.44 13.56 0.58
C GLY A 133 2.25 14.87 -0.22
N THR A 134 1.65 14.79 -1.40
CA THR A 134 1.49 15.94 -2.30
C THR A 134 0.35 16.86 -1.87
N ALA A 135 -0.76 16.30 -1.38
CA ALA A 135 -1.90 17.02 -0.86
C ALA A 135 -1.53 17.87 0.36
N ILE A 136 -0.62 17.39 1.21
CA ILE A 136 -0.08 18.17 2.34
C ILE A 136 0.74 19.36 1.85
N VAL A 137 1.57 19.21 0.81
CA VAL A 137 2.33 20.33 0.23
C VAL A 137 1.38 21.38 -0.35
N VAL A 138 0.35 20.94 -1.07
CA VAL A 138 -0.69 21.82 -1.64
C VAL A 138 -1.49 22.51 -0.52
N TYR A 139 -1.83 21.78 0.54
CA TYR A 139 -2.47 22.32 1.74
C TYR A 139 -1.61 23.41 2.39
N GLN A 140 -0.33 23.14 2.64
CA GLN A 140 0.60 24.11 3.26
C GLN A 140 0.69 25.40 2.44
N LEU A 141 0.76 25.29 1.10
CA LEU A 141 0.76 26.45 0.20
C LEU A 141 -0.50 27.32 0.39
N PHE A 142 -1.69 26.73 0.28
CA PHE A 142 -2.94 27.48 0.41
C PHE A 142 -3.18 27.96 1.83
N TYR A 143 -2.72 27.22 2.83
CA TYR A 143 -2.81 27.58 4.23
C TYR A 143 -2.01 28.87 4.51
N GLN A 144 -0.77 28.94 4.03
CA GLN A 144 0.04 30.17 4.10
C GLN A 144 -0.61 31.34 3.34
N MET A 145 -1.25 31.08 2.20
CA MET A 145 -1.98 32.11 1.46
C MET A 145 -3.18 32.68 2.22
N VAL A 146 -3.89 31.82 2.94
CA VAL A 146 -5.03 32.19 3.78
C VAL A 146 -4.56 33.03 4.97
N LEU A 147 -3.39 32.72 5.54
CA LEU A 147 -2.75 33.52 6.60
C LEU A 147 -2.17 34.87 6.15
N GLY A 148 -2.47 35.31 4.92
CA GLY A 148 -2.09 36.63 4.40
C GLY A 148 -0.85 36.65 3.51
N GLN A 149 -0.15 35.52 3.31
CA GLN A 149 0.95 35.49 2.36
C GLN A 149 0.43 35.58 0.91
N SER A 150 1.12 36.34 0.07
CA SER A 150 0.82 36.45 -1.36
C SER A 150 1.92 35.80 -2.17
N PHE A 151 1.58 34.83 -3.02
CA PHE A 151 2.51 34.23 -3.95
C PHE A 151 2.14 34.63 -5.38
N SER A 152 3.14 35.03 -6.16
CA SER A 152 3.00 35.10 -7.62
C SER A 152 2.99 33.70 -8.23
N TRP A 153 2.50 33.56 -9.46
CA TRP A 153 2.53 32.26 -10.18
C TRP A 153 3.92 31.62 -10.20
N ALA A 154 4.97 32.42 -10.45
CA ALA A 154 6.35 31.94 -10.42
C ALA A 154 6.78 31.50 -9.01
N ALA A 155 6.34 32.21 -7.97
CA ALA A 155 6.62 31.85 -6.58
C ALA A 155 5.90 30.56 -6.16
N ILE A 156 4.68 30.30 -6.66
CA ILE A 156 3.95 29.05 -6.41
C ILE A 156 4.71 27.86 -7.01
N ILE A 157 5.10 27.96 -8.29
CA ILE A 157 5.85 26.89 -8.96
C ILE A 157 7.19 26.65 -8.26
N LYS A 158 7.90 27.73 -7.91
CA LYS A 158 9.14 27.64 -7.14
C LYS A 158 8.92 26.98 -5.79
N TYR A 159 7.90 27.37 -5.04
CA TYR A 159 7.57 26.81 -3.74
C TYR A 159 7.28 25.31 -3.84
N LEU A 160 6.35 24.91 -4.71
CA LEU A 160 6.00 23.51 -4.91
C LEU A 160 7.22 22.66 -5.32
N THR A 161 8.06 23.20 -6.22
CA THR A 161 9.26 22.50 -6.69
C THR A 161 10.31 22.38 -5.58
N GLN A 162 10.57 23.45 -4.84
CA GLN A 162 11.56 23.49 -3.76
C GLN A 162 11.15 22.60 -2.59
N VAL A 163 9.89 22.70 -2.14
CA VAL A 163 9.37 21.91 -1.02
C VAL A 163 9.31 20.42 -1.38
N SER A 164 8.89 20.08 -2.60
CA SER A 164 8.79 18.68 -3.01
C SER A 164 10.16 18.05 -3.28
N LEU A 165 10.99 18.67 -4.15
CA LEU A 165 12.31 18.11 -4.47
C LEU A 165 13.28 18.16 -3.29
N GLY A 166 13.19 19.23 -2.47
CA GLY A 166 13.97 19.34 -1.23
C GLY A 166 13.62 18.22 -0.26
N ALA A 167 12.34 17.93 -0.07
CA ALA A 167 11.90 16.85 0.80
C ALA A 167 12.35 15.46 0.30
N VAL A 168 12.28 15.20 -1.01
CA VAL A 168 12.82 13.97 -1.63
C VAL A 168 14.33 13.87 -1.41
N GLY A 169 15.07 14.95 -1.62
CA GLY A 169 16.52 15.00 -1.42
C GLY A 169 16.93 14.67 0.03
N ILE A 170 16.25 15.28 1.01
CA ILE A 170 16.49 15.01 2.43
C ILE A 170 16.10 13.58 2.79
N GLY A 171 14.97 13.08 2.29
CA GLY A 171 14.51 11.71 2.55
C GLY A 171 15.50 10.67 2.04
N LEU A 172 16.04 10.87 0.83
CA LEU A 172 17.10 10.02 0.28
C LEU A 172 18.40 10.13 1.10
N ALA A 173 18.79 11.32 1.53
CA ALA A 173 19.99 11.51 2.33
C ALA A 173 19.90 10.75 3.67
N PHE A 174 18.80 10.90 4.41
CA PHE A 174 18.56 10.15 5.63
C PHE A 174 18.44 8.65 5.37
N GLY A 175 17.81 8.24 4.26
CA GLY A 175 17.70 6.83 3.87
C GLY A 175 19.08 6.19 3.65
N ILE A 176 19.94 6.83 2.87
CA ILE A 176 21.31 6.36 2.61
C ILE A 176 22.10 6.26 3.92
N VAL A 177 22.11 7.33 4.72
CA VAL A 177 22.83 7.34 6.00
C VAL A 177 22.33 6.24 6.93
N SER A 178 21.01 6.06 6.99
CA SER A 178 20.42 5.08 7.91
C SER A 178 20.64 3.65 7.47
N VAL A 179 20.59 3.34 6.17
CA VAL A 179 20.94 2.01 5.65
C VAL A 179 22.42 1.71 5.86
N LEU A 180 23.30 2.70 5.70
CA LEU A 180 24.72 2.53 6.05
C LEU A 180 24.89 2.23 7.54
N TRP A 181 24.16 2.93 8.41
CA TRP A 181 24.20 2.69 9.85
C TRP A 181 23.68 1.30 10.22
N LEU A 182 22.56 0.87 9.62
CA LEU A 182 22.01 -0.48 9.78
C LEU A 182 22.99 -1.56 9.33
N GLY A 183 23.78 -1.30 8.29
CA GLY A 183 24.82 -2.23 7.84
C GLY A 183 25.90 -2.54 8.90
N PHE A 184 26.02 -1.71 9.95
CA PHE A 184 26.91 -1.96 11.09
C PHE A 184 26.24 -2.72 12.25
N ILE A 185 24.92 -2.84 12.26
CA ILE A 185 24.15 -3.54 13.30
C ILE A 185 23.94 -4.99 12.84
N PHE A 186 24.24 -5.96 13.70
CA PHE A 186 24.10 -7.37 13.38
C PHE A 186 23.11 -8.06 14.33
N ASN A 187 22.01 -8.57 13.75
CA ASN A 187 21.09 -9.52 14.37
C ASN A 187 20.40 -9.03 15.67
N ASP A 188 20.05 -7.74 15.73
CA ASP A 188 19.27 -7.16 16.83
C ASP A 188 18.07 -6.39 16.30
N THR A 189 16.90 -7.03 16.38
CA THR A 189 15.63 -6.51 15.86
C THR A 189 15.13 -5.29 16.63
N VAL A 190 15.45 -5.18 17.92
CA VAL A 190 15.02 -4.05 18.76
C VAL A 190 15.78 -2.79 18.37
N ILE A 191 17.09 -2.90 18.11
CA ILE A 191 17.91 -1.78 17.63
C ILE A 191 17.44 -1.35 16.23
N GLU A 192 17.16 -2.29 15.33
CA GLU A 192 16.65 -2.00 13.99
C GLU A 192 15.32 -1.22 14.04
N ILE A 193 14.37 -1.67 14.84
CA ILE A 193 13.08 -0.99 15.07
C ILE A 193 13.31 0.40 15.67
N THR A 194 14.13 0.50 16.72
CA THR A 194 14.38 1.77 17.40
C THR A 194 15.06 2.78 16.49
N LEU A 195 16.00 2.34 15.65
CA LEU A 195 16.69 3.20 14.70
C LEU A 195 15.76 3.68 13.58
N THR A 196 14.97 2.79 12.98
CA THR A 196 14.01 3.19 11.95
C THR A 196 12.99 4.19 12.49
N LEU A 197 12.48 3.96 13.70
CA LEU A 197 11.62 4.91 14.40
C LEU A 197 12.35 6.24 14.61
N ALA A 198 13.52 6.25 15.25
CA ALA A 198 14.28 7.49 15.51
C ALA A 198 14.56 8.28 14.21
N VAL A 199 15.01 7.61 13.16
CA VAL A 199 15.34 8.24 11.88
C VAL A 199 14.11 8.79 11.18
N SER A 200 12.97 8.10 11.24
CA SER A 200 11.72 8.61 10.64
C SER A 200 11.29 9.95 11.27
N TYR A 201 11.32 10.08 12.60
CA TYR A 201 10.95 11.32 13.28
C TYR A 201 12.04 12.40 13.14
N ILE A 202 13.33 12.04 13.24
CA ILE A 202 14.42 13.00 13.02
C ILE A 202 14.36 13.56 11.60
N ALA A 203 14.14 12.72 10.59
CA ALA A 203 14.01 13.15 9.20
C ALA A 203 12.79 14.08 9.03
N TYR A 204 11.65 13.73 9.63
CA TYR A 204 10.44 14.57 9.63
C TYR A 204 10.71 15.97 10.20
N PHE A 205 11.21 16.07 11.43
CA PHE A 205 11.42 17.35 12.11
C PHE A 205 12.55 18.16 11.47
N THR A 206 13.61 17.50 10.98
CA THR A 206 14.71 18.19 10.28
C THR A 206 14.22 18.85 9.00
N ALA A 207 13.41 18.13 8.21
CA ALA A 207 12.81 18.67 7.00
C ALA A 207 11.81 19.79 7.30
N GLN A 208 10.88 19.56 8.24
CA GLN A 208 9.76 20.46 8.51
C GLN A 208 10.16 21.74 9.26
N VAL A 209 11.07 21.64 10.25
CA VAL A 209 11.47 22.76 11.11
C VAL A 209 12.83 23.33 10.70
N GLY A 210 13.74 22.48 10.21
CA GLY A 210 15.11 22.90 9.91
C GLY A 210 15.30 23.49 8.51
N VAL A 211 14.61 22.94 7.50
CA VAL A 211 14.88 23.26 6.07
C VAL A 211 13.66 23.85 5.37
N ASP A 212 12.53 24.02 6.07
CA ASP A 212 11.24 24.51 5.53
C ASP A 212 10.77 23.71 4.28
N VAL A 213 11.00 22.39 4.28
CA VAL A 213 10.49 21.47 3.26
C VAL A 213 9.48 20.49 3.88
N SER A 214 8.78 19.72 3.05
CA SER A 214 7.72 18.82 3.54
C SER A 214 8.29 17.64 4.30
N GLY A 215 8.19 17.67 5.64
CA GLY A 215 8.63 16.54 6.48
C GLY A 215 7.90 15.25 6.15
N VAL A 216 6.64 15.36 5.75
CA VAL A 216 5.76 14.28 5.30
C VAL A 216 6.34 13.59 4.06
N LEU A 217 6.66 14.37 3.02
CA LEU A 217 7.22 13.82 1.79
C LEU A 217 8.66 13.28 2.00
N THR A 218 9.40 13.85 2.96
CA THR A 218 10.70 13.34 3.41
C THR A 218 10.58 11.96 4.02
N VAL A 219 9.65 11.76 4.97
CA VAL A 219 9.41 10.45 5.60
C VAL A 219 8.89 9.44 4.59
N MET A 220 8.01 9.85 3.68
CA MET A 220 7.55 8.99 2.59
C MET A 220 8.71 8.51 1.73
N THR A 221 9.58 9.43 1.29
CA THR A 221 10.75 9.10 0.48
C THR A 221 11.73 8.20 1.24
N LEU A 222 11.93 8.47 2.54
CA LEU A 222 12.71 7.64 3.43
C LEU A 222 12.13 6.22 3.52
N GLY A 223 10.82 6.07 3.75
CA GLY A 223 10.14 4.77 3.84
C GLY A 223 10.16 4.00 2.52
N MET A 224 10.00 4.68 1.38
CA MET A 224 10.14 4.06 0.05
C MET A 224 11.58 3.63 -0.23
N PHE A 225 12.56 4.43 0.21
CA PHE A 225 13.98 4.05 0.13
C PHE A 225 14.25 2.83 1.00
N TYR A 226 13.68 2.78 2.20
CA TYR A 226 13.70 1.59 3.03
C TYR A 226 13.07 0.42 2.32
N ALA A 227 11.84 0.49 1.81
CA ALA A 227 11.24 -0.61 1.06
C ALA A 227 12.19 -1.15 -0.03
N ALA A 228 12.83 -0.25 -0.79
CA ALA A 228 13.77 -0.57 -1.87
C ALA A 228 15.07 -1.26 -1.41
N PHE A 229 15.69 -0.81 -0.33
CA PHE A 229 17.03 -1.22 0.09
C PHE A 229 17.05 -2.09 1.36
N ALA A 230 15.97 -2.11 2.14
CA ALA A 230 15.76 -2.91 3.35
C ALA A 230 16.02 -4.40 3.07
N LYS A 231 15.51 -4.93 1.96
CA LYS A 231 15.70 -6.36 1.59
C LYS A 231 17.17 -6.75 1.41
N THR A 232 18.05 -5.78 1.16
CA THR A 232 19.51 -6.02 1.05
C THR A 232 20.27 -5.71 2.33
N ALA A 233 19.71 -4.85 3.19
CA ALA A 233 20.35 -4.37 4.41
C ALA A 233 19.99 -5.19 5.65
N PHE A 234 18.72 -5.61 5.79
CA PHE A 234 18.25 -6.45 6.90
C PHE A 234 18.47 -7.93 6.54
N LYS A 235 19.23 -8.64 7.37
CA LYS A 235 19.50 -10.08 7.20
C LYS A 235 18.67 -10.86 8.23
N GLY A 236 17.74 -11.72 7.78
CA GLY A 236 17.01 -12.68 8.64
C GLY A 236 15.59 -12.26 9.06
N ASP A 237 15.10 -12.84 10.17
CA ASP A 237 13.73 -12.71 10.73
C ASP A 237 13.34 -11.29 11.18
N GLY A 238 14.29 -10.35 11.23
CA GLY A 238 14.06 -8.98 11.68
C GLY A 238 13.10 -8.18 10.78
N GLN A 239 13.04 -8.49 9.48
CA GLN A 239 12.13 -7.80 8.55
C GLN A 239 10.66 -7.98 8.91
N GLN A 240 10.26 -9.20 9.28
CA GLN A 240 8.87 -9.49 9.59
C GLN A 240 8.47 -8.80 10.91
N SER A 241 9.35 -8.84 11.92
CA SER A 241 9.15 -8.13 13.18
C SER A 241 9.04 -6.62 12.98
N LEU A 242 9.89 -6.03 12.13
CA LEU A 242 9.86 -4.60 11.80
C LEU A 242 8.55 -4.21 11.10
N HIS A 243 8.10 -5.01 10.13
CA HIS A 243 6.83 -4.78 9.44
C HIS A 243 5.65 -4.84 10.40
N HIS A 244 5.54 -5.90 11.21
CA HIS A 244 4.47 -6.02 12.21
C HIS A 244 4.49 -4.90 13.25
N PHE A 245 5.68 -4.43 13.66
CA PHE A 245 5.78 -3.28 14.55
C PHE A 245 5.18 -2.02 13.92
N TRP A 246 5.54 -1.71 12.67
CA TRP A 246 5.02 -0.53 11.97
C TRP A 246 3.53 -0.64 11.67
N GLU A 247 3.04 -1.82 11.26
CA GLU A 247 1.60 -2.11 11.09
C GLU A 247 0.83 -1.81 12.39
N MET A 248 1.36 -2.26 13.54
CA MET A 248 0.74 -2.02 14.85
C MET A 248 0.73 -0.53 15.22
N VAL A 249 1.84 0.18 15.00
CA VAL A 249 1.92 1.63 15.27
C VAL A 249 0.94 2.40 14.37
N ALA A 250 0.86 2.05 13.09
CA ALA A 250 -0.05 2.68 12.14
C ALA A 250 -1.51 2.39 12.50
N TYR A 251 -1.83 1.16 12.88
CA TYR A 251 -3.17 0.78 13.33
C TYR A 251 -3.61 1.59 14.55
N ILE A 252 -2.73 1.75 15.55
CA ILE A 252 -2.98 2.57 16.73
C ILE A 252 -3.18 4.04 16.32
N GLY A 253 -2.28 4.59 15.50
CA GLY A 253 -2.35 5.98 15.04
C GLY A 253 -3.65 6.29 14.28
N ASN A 254 -4.03 5.44 13.32
CA ASN A 254 -5.27 5.57 12.58
C ASN A 254 -6.49 5.53 13.52
N THR A 255 -6.55 4.53 14.40
CA THR A 255 -7.64 4.40 15.37
C THR A 255 -7.80 5.65 16.24
N LEU A 256 -6.68 6.22 16.72
CA LEU A 256 -6.70 7.43 17.53
C LEU A 256 -7.13 8.67 16.75
N ILE A 257 -6.65 8.86 15.51
CA ILE A 257 -7.07 10.00 14.66
C ILE A 257 -8.56 9.94 14.36
N PHE A 258 -9.09 8.75 14.03
CA PHE A 258 -10.52 8.58 13.76
C PHE A 258 -11.38 8.85 15.00
N ILE A 259 -10.97 8.35 16.17
CA ILE A 259 -11.68 8.61 17.43
C ILE A 259 -11.65 10.11 17.76
N LEU A 260 -10.48 10.74 17.73
CA LEU A 260 -10.31 12.15 18.05
C LEU A 260 -11.13 13.03 17.10
N SER A 261 -11.00 12.80 15.79
CA SER A 261 -11.76 13.55 14.80
C SER A 261 -13.26 13.41 15.03
N GLY A 262 -13.75 12.20 15.31
CA GLY A 262 -15.14 11.96 15.66
C GLY A 262 -15.62 12.74 16.89
N VAL A 263 -14.77 12.88 17.93
CA VAL A 263 -15.07 13.69 19.12
C VAL A 263 -15.14 15.18 18.76
N VAL A 264 -14.16 15.71 18.02
CA VAL A 264 -14.11 17.13 17.67
C VAL A 264 -15.25 17.54 16.73
N ILE A 265 -15.66 16.64 15.83
CA ILE A 265 -16.83 16.81 14.97
C ILE A 265 -18.11 16.85 15.82
N ALA A 266 -18.27 15.89 16.73
CA ALA A 266 -19.46 15.83 17.60
C ALA A 266 -19.58 17.09 18.45
N GLU A 267 -18.48 17.56 19.04
CA GLU A 267 -18.46 18.83 19.79
C GLU A 267 -18.80 20.03 18.92
N GLY A 268 -18.27 20.10 17.70
CA GLY A 268 -18.56 21.18 16.76
C GLY A 268 -20.04 21.23 16.35
N ILE A 269 -20.69 20.08 16.23
CA ILE A 269 -22.12 19.98 15.89
C ILE A 269 -22.99 20.28 17.12
N LEU A 270 -22.69 19.70 18.27
CA LEU A 270 -23.50 19.81 19.49
C LEU A 270 -23.39 21.18 20.18
N SER A 271 -22.24 21.85 20.08
CA SER A 271 -22.05 23.20 20.62
C SER A 271 -22.45 24.30 19.63
N GLY A 272 -22.77 23.92 18.40
CA GLY A 272 -22.98 24.81 17.26
C GLY A 272 -24.45 25.09 16.95
N ASP A 273 -25.31 25.24 17.98
CA ASP A 273 -26.77 25.37 17.84
C ASP A 273 -27.19 26.36 16.74
N ASN A 274 -26.49 27.48 16.56
CA ASN A 274 -26.84 28.50 15.55
C ASN A 274 -26.28 28.26 14.13
N ILE A 275 -25.36 27.30 13.93
CA ILE A 275 -24.69 27.08 12.63
C ILE A 275 -25.39 26.01 11.80
N PHE A 276 -26.01 25.02 12.46
CA PHE A 276 -26.64 23.86 11.80
C PHE A 276 -28.17 23.90 11.81
N GLU A 277 -28.77 24.91 12.44
CA GLU A 277 -30.23 25.08 12.63
C GLU A 277 -31.05 25.03 11.32
N ASN A 278 -30.49 25.51 10.20
CA ASN A 278 -31.25 25.60 8.93
C ASN A 278 -31.20 24.34 8.05
N GLY A 279 -30.56 23.24 8.45
CA GLY A 279 -30.53 21.97 7.69
C GLY A 279 -29.78 21.99 6.34
N TYR A 280 -29.56 23.17 5.73
CA TYR A 280 -28.87 23.30 4.45
C TYR A 280 -27.41 22.79 4.48
N SER A 281 -26.72 22.89 5.62
CA SER A 281 -25.33 22.41 5.77
C SER A 281 -25.19 20.91 5.49
N TRP A 282 -26.20 20.10 5.82
CA TRP A 282 -26.23 18.67 5.50
C TRP A 282 -26.46 18.43 4.00
N ALA A 283 -27.28 19.25 3.34
CA ALA A 283 -27.46 19.20 1.89
C ALA A 283 -26.15 19.55 1.16
N TYR A 284 -25.43 20.57 1.61
CA TYR A 284 -24.11 20.93 1.07
C TYR A 284 -23.05 19.84 1.32
N LEU A 285 -23.14 19.08 2.42
CA LEU A 285 -22.27 17.93 2.65
C LEU A 285 -22.49 16.84 1.59
N ILE A 286 -23.75 16.48 1.31
CA ILE A 286 -24.08 15.50 0.26
C ILE A 286 -23.65 16.01 -1.11
N LEU A 287 -23.87 17.29 -1.39
CA LEU A 287 -23.44 17.92 -2.64
C LEU A 287 -21.92 17.88 -2.80
N LEU A 288 -21.18 18.15 -1.73
CA LEU A 288 -19.73 18.07 -1.72
C LEU A 288 -19.23 16.64 -1.90
N TYR A 289 -19.90 15.64 -1.32
CA TYR A 289 -19.61 14.24 -1.61
C TYR A 289 -19.74 13.95 -3.12
N VAL A 290 -20.80 14.43 -3.78
CA VAL A 290 -20.94 14.31 -5.25
C VAL A 290 -19.79 15.00 -5.98
N TYR A 291 -19.39 16.21 -5.56
CA TYR A 291 -18.24 16.90 -6.16
C TYR A 291 -16.92 16.17 -5.96
N VAL A 292 -16.70 15.51 -4.82
CA VAL A 292 -15.53 14.67 -4.59
C VAL A 292 -15.49 13.49 -5.57
N GLN A 293 -16.62 12.81 -5.79
CA GLN A 293 -16.70 11.71 -6.76
C GLN A 293 -16.50 12.19 -8.20
N VAL A 294 -17.13 13.31 -8.58
CA VAL A 294 -17.01 13.89 -9.92
C VAL A 294 -15.59 14.39 -10.18
N SER A 295 -14.96 15.03 -9.20
CA SER A 295 -13.57 15.45 -9.26
C SER A 295 -12.65 14.25 -9.52
N ARG A 296 -12.86 13.15 -8.78
CA ARG A 296 -12.09 11.92 -8.97
C ARG A 296 -12.30 11.31 -10.35
N PHE A 297 -13.53 11.29 -10.84
CA PHE A 297 -13.86 10.85 -12.20
C PHE A 297 -13.11 11.70 -13.25
N ILE A 298 -13.14 13.03 -13.13
CA ILE A 298 -12.43 13.94 -14.04
C ILE A 298 -10.93 13.65 -14.02
N VAL A 299 -10.31 13.56 -12.84
CA VAL A 299 -8.88 13.29 -12.69
C VAL A 299 -8.47 12.00 -13.41
N VAL A 300 -9.17 10.90 -13.12
CA VAL A 300 -8.81 9.60 -13.70
C VAL A 300 -9.07 9.59 -15.21
N VAL A 301 -10.16 10.17 -15.70
CA VAL A 301 -10.48 10.20 -17.14
C VAL A 301 -9.50 11.07 -17.92
N VAL A 302 -9.12 12.24 -17.39
CA VAL A 302 -8.14 13.13 -18.03
C VAL A 302 -6.76 12.47 -18.09
N LEU A 303 -6.38 11.74 -17.04
CA LEU A 303 -5.09 11.06 -16.96
C LEU A 303 -5.10 9.65 -17.60
N TYR A 304 -6.28 9.09 -17.88
CA TYR A 304 -6.45 7.75 -18.45
C TYR A 304 -5.57 7.42 -19.66
N PRO A 305 -5.44 8.29 -20.71
CA PRO A 305 -4.59 7.95 -21.86
C PRO A 305 -3.13 7.73 -21.47
N PHE A 306 -2.63 8.48 -20.49
CA PHE A 306 -1.28 8.31 -19.97
C PHE A 306 -1.18 7.09 -19.05
N LEU A 307 -2.17 6.88 -18.17
CA LEU A 307 -2.24 5.72 -17.29
C LEU A 307 -2.32 4.39 -18.06
N LYS A 308 -2.94 4.40 -19.23
CA LYS A 308 -3.01 3.26 -20.14
C LYS A 308 -1.67 2.96 -20.81
N TYR A 309 -0.89 3.98 -21.13
CA TYR A 309 0.37 3.82 -21.87
C TYR A 309 1.59 3.54 -20.98
N PHE A 310 1.62 4.10 -19.77
CA PHE A 310 2.74 3.98 -18.85
C PHE A 310 2.55 2.86 -17.81
N GLY A 311 3.67 2.37 -17.27
CA GLY A 311 3.70 1.37 -16.20
C GLY A 311 3.11 0.03 -16.63
N TYR A 312 2.22 -0.55 -15.81
CA TYR A 312 1.52 -1.78 -16.16
C TYR A 312 0.40 -1.60 -17.19
N GLY A 313 0.05 -0.35 -17.52
CA GLY A 313 -1.15 0.00 -18.29
C GLY A 313 -2.43 -0.26 -17.50
N LEU A 314 -3.37 0.69 -17.50
CA LEU A 314 -4.63 0.56 -16.76
C LEU A 314 -5.79 0.21 -17.71
N ASP A 315 -6.48 -0.91 -17.47
CA ASP A 315 -7.71 -1.24 -18.18
C ASP A 315 -8.88 -0.37 -17.69
N TRP A 316 -9.94 -0.23 -18.48
CA TRP A 316 -11.11 0.57 -18.11
C TRP A 316 -11.82 0.05 -16.86
N LYS A 317 -11.81 -1.28 -16.65
CA LYS A 317 -12.34 -1.90 -15.42
C LYS A 317 -11.51 -1.52 -14.19
N GLU A 318 -10.18 -1.60 -14.32
CA GLU A 318 -9.24 -1.18 -13.27
C GLU A 318 -9.37 0.33 -12.98
N ALA A 319 -9.54 1.16 -14.02
CA ALA A 319 -9.79 2.60 -13.87
C ALA A 319 -11.10 2.91 -13.15
N THR A 320 -12.15 2.12 -13.40
CA THR A 320 -13.43 2.27 -12.69
C THR A 320 -13.27 2.01 -11.19
N ILE A 321 -12.51 0.97 -10.84
CA ILE A 321 -12.20 0.67 -9.43
C ILE A 321 -11.34 1.76 -8.82
N LEU A 322 -10.33 2.27 -9.55
CA LEU A 322 -9.47 3.36 -9.09
C LEU A 322 -10.25 4.66 -8.78
N ILE A 323 -11.31 4.94 -9.55
CA ILE A 323 -12.23 6.06 -9.28
C ILE A 323 -13.00 5.80 -7.99
N TRP A 324 -13.56 4.61 -7.84
CA TRP A 324 -14.41 4.28 -6.70
C TRP A 324 -13.64 4.09 -5.39
N SER A 325 -12.39 3.63 -5.48
CA SER A 325 -11.51 3.33 -4.35
C SER A 325 -10.85 4.56 -3.72
N GLY A 326 -11.11 5.76 -4.26
CA GLY A 326 -10.60 7.04 -3.76
C GLY A 326 -11.26 7.49 -2.45
N LEU A 327 -11.18 6.66 -1.42
CA LEU A 327 -11.65 6.93 -0.07
C LEU A 327 -10.87 8.11 0.54
N ARG A 328 -11.51 8.89 1.42
CA ARG A 328 -10.82 9.93 2.20
C ARG A 328 -10.56 9.38 3.60
N GLY A 329 -9.41 9.71 4.21
CA GLY A 329 -9.02 9.11 5.48
C GLY A 329 -8.34 10.03 6.48
N ALA A 330 -7.49 9.43 7.30
CA ALA A 330 -6.93 10.03 8.52
C ALA A 330 -6.16 11.34 8.25
N VAL A 331 -5.41 11.40 7.15
CA VAL A 331 -4.62 12.59 6.79
C VAL A 331 -5.52 13.82 6.57
N ALA A 332 -6.60 13.68 5.80
CA ALA A 332 -7.55 14.77 5.58
C ALA A 332 -8.20 15.24 6.89
N LEU A 333 -8.61 14.29 7.75
CA LEU A 333 -9.16 14.62 9.08
C LEU A 333 -8.17 15.42 9.91
N ALA A 334 -6.92 14.97 9.97
CA ALA A 334 -5.91 15.60 10.79
C ALA A 334 -5.55 17.02 10.30
N LEU A 335 -5.46 17.23 8.97
CA LEU A 335 -5.30 18.57 8.39
C LEU A 335 -6.49 19.49 8.71
N SER A 336 -7.73 18.98 8.66
CA SER A 336 -8.91 19.79 8.99
C SER A 336 -8.90 20.28 10.44
N LEU A 337 -8.37 19.48 11.37
CA LEU A 337 -8.22 19.85 12.78
C LEU A 337 -7.18 20.97 12.98
N SER A 338 -6.07 20.93 12.22
CA SER A 338 -5.07 22.01 12.22
C SER A 338 -5.67 23.36 11.77
N VAL A 339 -6.55 23.35 10.76
CA VAL A 339 -7.29 24.55 10.34
C VAL A 339 -8.21 25.06 11.46
N LYS A 340 -8.96 24.16 12.11
CA LYS A 340 -9.86 24.54 13.21
C LYS A 340 -9.11 25.22 14.35
N GLN A 341 -8.03 24.63 14.84
CA GLN A 341 -7.24 25.21 15.91
C GLN A 341 -6.67 26.58 15.54
N SER A 342 -6.21 26.71 14.31
CA SER A 342 -5.65 27.97 13.82
C SER A 342 -6.72 29.05 13.67
N SER A 343 -7.97 28.65 13.42
CA SER A 343 -9.13 29.53 13.44
C SER A 343 -9.50 30.03 14.83
N ASP A 344 -9.17 29.29 15.89
CA ASP A 344 -9.39 29.72 17.27
C ASP A 344 -8.28 30.68 17.75
N SER A 345 -7.07 30.55 17.19
CA SER A 345 -5.89 31.35 17.55
C SER A 345 -5.66 32.60 16.70
N PHE A 346 -5.96 32.56 15.39
CA PHE A 346 -5.65 33.63 14.43
C PHE A 346 -6.91 34.28 13.86
N THR A 347 -6.89 35.61 13.73
CA THR A 347 -8.03 36.43 13.24
C THR A 347 -8.35 36.29 11.75
N GLU A 348 -7.45 35.74 10.94
CA GLU A 348 -7.63 35.62 9.47
C GLU A 348 -8.64 34.52 9.07
N ILE A 349 -8.83 33.50 9.92
CA ILE A 349 -9.80 32.42 9.68
C ILE A 349 -10.92 32.55 10.70
N SER A 350 -12.16 32.77 10.23
CA SER A 350 -13.31 32.85 11.13
C SER A 350 -13.56 31.51 11.82
N PRO A 351 -13.82 31.47 13.15
CA PRO A 351 -14.09 30.23 13.90
C PRO A 351 -15.19 29.37 13.27
N LYS A 352 -16.17 30.02 12.62
CA LYS A 352 -17.22 29.34 11.85
C LYS A 352 -16.66 28.52 10.68
N THR A 353 -15.69 29.07 9.96
CA THR A 353 -15.01 28.38 8.85
C THR A 353 -14.21 27.18 9.34
N GLY A 354 -13.51 27.30 10.47
CA GLY A 354 -12.80 26.17 11.08
C GLY A 354 -13.72 25.00 11.43
N ILE A 355 -14.88 25.28 12.03
CA ILE A 355 -15.90 24.26 12.33
C ILE A 355 -16.46 23.63 11.05
N LEU A 356 -16.77 24.44 10.04
CA LEU A 356 -17.26 23.95 8.74
C LEU A 356 -16.25 23.04 8.04
N PHE A 357 -14.95 23.35 8.11
CA PHE A 357 -13.89 22.52 7.55
C PHE A 357 -13.86 21.13 8.16
N VAL A 358 -13.90 21.05 9.49
CA VAL A 358 -13.94 19.78 10.22
C VAL A 358 -15.24 19.02 9.93
N PHE A 359 -16.38 19.72 9.89
CA PHE A 359 -17.68 19.13 9.56
C PHE A 359 -17.69 18.52 8.14
N PHE A 360 -17.30 19.28 7.12
CA PHE A 360 -17.29 18.80 5.74
C PHE A 360 -16.28 17.67 5.54
N THR A 361 -15.07 17.81 6.07
CA THR A 361 -14.02 16.79 5.92
C THR A 361 -14.41 15.51 6.64
N GLY A 362 -14.87 15.62 7.89
CA GLY A 362 -15.39 14.50 8.67
C GLY A 362 -16.55 13.78 8.00
N GLY A 363 -17.53 14.55 7.51
CA GLY A 363 -18.69 14.01 6.81
C GLY A 363 -18.32 13.31 5.50
N ILE A 364 -17.37 13.83 4.72
CA ILE A 364 -16.91 13.17 3.48
C ILE A 364 -16.14 11.89 3.80
N VAL A 365 -15.26 11.91 4.79
CA VAL A 365 -14.53 10.71 5.22
C VAL A 365 -15.52 9.63 5.67
N PHE A 366 -16.50 10.00 6.48
CA PHE A 366 -17.57 9.08 6.90
C PHE A 366 -18.38 8.54 5.71
N LEU A 367 -18.84 9.41 4.81
CA LEU A 367 -19.63 9.02 3.64
C LEU A 367 -18.82 8.15 2.67
N THR A 368 -17.55 8.48 2.42
CA THR A 368 -16.71 7.67 1.53
C THR A 368 -16.42 6.30 2.14
N LEU A 369 -16.07 6.22 3.42
CA LEU A 369 -15.85 4.92 4.09
C LEU A 369 -17.10 4.04 4.10
N ILE A 370 -18.27 4.59 4.42
CA ILE A 370 -19.51 3.82 4.48
C ILE A 370 -20.02 3.50 3.07
N VAL A 371 -20.18 4.51 2.21
CA VAL A 371 -20.78 4.32 0.89
C VAL A 371 -19.78 3.64 -0.04
N ASN A 372 -18.64 4.26 -0.33
CA ASN A 372 -17.69 3.69 -1.30
C ASN A 372 -17.04 2.42 -0.75
N GLY A 373 -16.66 2.39 0.53
CA GLY A 373 -16.05 1.20 1.14
C GLY A 373 -16.95 -0.03 1.04
N SER A 374 -18.21 0.07 1.47
CA SER A 374 -19.15 -1.07 1.42
C SER A 374 -19.55 -1.46 -0.01
N THR A 375 -19.69 -0.49 -0.92
CA THR A 375 -20.11 -0.77 -2.31
C THR A 375 -18.98 -1.24 -3.21
N THR A 376 -17.71 -1.11 -2.79
CA THR A 376 -16.56 -1.57 -3.58
C THR A 376 -16.64 -3.07 -3.88
N GLN A 377 -17.02 -3.89 -2.90
CA GLN A 377 -17.20 -5.33 -3.11
C GLN A 377 -18.24 -5.63 -4.20
N PHE A 378 -19.36 -4.91 -4.17
CA PHE A 378 -20.42 -5.06 -5.16
C PHE A 378 -19.93 -4.68 -6.58
N ILE A 379 -19.15 -3.60 -6.70
CA ILE A 379 -18.58 -3.17 -7.99
C ILE A 379 -17.57 -4.19 -8.51
N LEU A 380 -16.75 -4.77 -7.62
CA LEU A 380 -15.81 -5.84 -8.00
C LEU A 380 -16.54 -7.06 -8.56
N HIS A 381 -17.63 -7.48 -7.91
CA HIS A 381 -18.50 -8.55 -8.43
C HIS A 381 -19.14 -8.17 -9.77
N LEU A 382 -19.64 -6.94 -9.91
CA LEU A 382 -20.26 -6.46 -11.15
C LEU A 382 -19.28 -6.46 -12.33
N LEU A 383 -18.03 -6.09 -12.09
CA LEU A 383 -16.96 -6.08 -13.08
C LEU A 383 -16.35 -7.47 -13.33
N LYS A 384 -16.79 -8.50 -12.59
CA LYS A 384 -16.27 -9.89 -12.61
C LYS A 384 -14.79 -9.99 -12.26
N MET A 385 -14.32 -9.11 -11.36
CA MET A 385 -12.91 -9.06 -10.91
C MET A 385 -12.67 -9.80 -9.60
N ASP A 386 -13.72 -10.38 -9.02
CA ASP A 386 -13.78 -11.25 -7.85
C ASP A 386 -13.49 -12.73 -8.16
N LYS A 387 -13.44 -13.10 -9.45
CA LYS A 387 -13.25 -14.50 -9.86
C LYS A 387 -11.78 -14.84 -9.92
N LEU A 388 -11.41 -15.94 -9.27
CA LEU A 388 -10.14 -16.62 -9.50
C LEU A 388 -9.95 -16.82 -11.02
N SER A 389 -8.80 -16.40 -11.54
CA SER A 389 -8.40 -16.71 -12.92
C SER A 389 -8.61 -18.21 -13.18
N THR A 390 -8.98 -18.56 -14.40
CA THR A 390 -9.14 -19.97 -14.83
C THR A 390 -7.95 -20.82 -14.43
N ALA A 391 -6.74 -20.26 -14.49
CA ALA A 391 -5.51 -20.88 -14.01
C ALA A 391 -5.53 -21.16 -12.50
N LYS A 392 -5.85 -20.15 -11.67
CA LYS A 392 -5.89 -20.28 -10.21
C LYS A 392 -6.98 -21.26 -9.77
N ARG A 393 -8.14 -21.26 -10.44
CA ARG A 393 -9.22 -22.21 -10.16
C ARG A 393 -8.79 -23.65 -10.46
N ARG A 394 -8.15 -23.91 -11.61
CA ARG A 394 -7.58 -25.24 -11.92
C ARG A 394 -6.49 -25.66 -10.94
N ILE A 395 -5.64 -24.72 -10.50
CA ILE A 395 -4.64 -25.00 -9.46
C ILE A 395 -5.34 -25.41 -8.17
N LEU A 396 -6.37 -24.68 -7.73
CA LEU A 396 -7.14 -25.02 -6.54
C LEU A 396 -7.78 -26.42 -6.64
N ASP A 397 -8.38 -26.73 -7.79
CA ASP A 397 -9.01 -28.04 -8.02
C ASP A 397 -7.97 -29.17 -8.00
N TYR A 398 -6.80 -28.96 -8.61
CA TYR A 398 -5.68 -29.91 -8.54
C TYR A 398 -5.09 -30.04 -7.13
N THR A 399 -4.87 -28.94 -6.43
CA THR A 399 -4.38 -28.96 -5.05
C THR A 399 -5.36 -29.70 -4.14
N LYS A 400 -6.66 -29.47 -4.30
CA LYS A 400 -7.71 -30.22 -3.60
C LYS A 400 -7.63 -31.72 -3.91
N HIS A 401 -7.41 -32.08 -5.17
CA HIS A 401 -7.22 -33.47 -5.59
C HIS A 401 -5.98 -34.10 -4.93
N GLU A 402 -4.84 -33.42 -4.96
CA GLU A 402 -3.58 -33.93 -4.40
C GLU A 402 -3.60 -34.02 -2.87
N MET A 403 -4.17 -33.01 -2.19
CA MET A 403 -4.39 -33.05 -0.75
C MET A 403 -5.24 -34.25 -0.34
N LEU A 404 -6.25 -34.57 -1.16
CA LEU A 404 -7.13 -35.70 -0.92
C LEU A 404 -6.44 -37.04 -1.20
N ASN A 405 -5.61 -37.13 -2.25
CA ASN A 405 -4.78 -38.30 -2.51
C ASN A 405 -3.80 -38.57 -1.36
N LYS A 406 -3.15 -37.52 -0.84
CA LYS A 406 -2.26 -37.63 0.34
C LYS A 406 -3.01 -38.00 1.60
N ALA A 407 -4.21 -37.47 1.81
CA ALA A 407 -5.07 -37.87 2.93
C ALA A 407 -5.49 -39.35 2.84
N LEU A 408 -5.76 -39.85 1.63
CA LEU A 408 -6.06 -41.26 1.38
C LEU A 408 -4.84 -42.17 1.60
N GLU A 409 -3.66 -41.76 1.12
CA GLU A 409 -2.40 -42.50 1.32
C GLU A 409 -2.09 -42.60 2.81
N ALA A 410 -2.14 -41.48 3.54
CA ALA A 410 -1.95 -41.47 4.99
C ALA A 410 -3.02 -42.29 5.73
N PHE A 411 -4.27 -42.27 5.27
CA PHE A 411 -5.33 -43.12 5.82
C PHE A 411 -5.07 -44.60 5.56
N GLY A 412 -4.50 -44.95 4.40
CA GLY A 412 -4.06 -46.30 4.08
C GLY A 412 -2.93 -46.75 5.00
N ASP A 413 -1.90 -45.92 5.17
CA ASP A 413 -0.76 -46.19 6.05
C ASP A 413 -1.19 -46.40 7.51
N LEU A 414 -2.18 -45.62 7.99
CA LEU A 414 -2.81 -45.79 9.31
C LEU A 414 -3.54 -47.13 9.45
N GLY A 415 -4.14 -47.62 8.36
CA GLY A 415 -4.82 -48.91 8.30
C GLY A 415 -3.87 -50.10 8.41
N ASP A 416 -2.62 -49.93 7.96
CA ASP A 416 -1.57 -50.94 7.97
C ASP A 416 -0.74 -50.94 9.29
N ASP A 417 -1.04 -50.04 10.23
CA ASP A 417 -0.35 -49.92 11.52
C ASP A 417 -0.74 -51.07 12.49
N GLU A 418 0.26 -51.83 12.95
CA GLU A 418 0.10 -52.96 13.88
C GLU A 418 -0.52 -52.55 15.23
N GLU A 419 -0.32 -51.31 15.70
CA GLU A 419 -0.89 -50.81 16.96
C GLU A 419 -2.39 -50.50 16.85
N LEU A 420 -2.88 -50.19 15.63
CA LEU A 420 -4.27 -49.79 15.35
C LEU A 420 -5.14 -50.94 14.79
N GLY A 421 -4.59 -52.17 14.74
CA GLY A 421 -5.23 -53.34 14.12
C GLY A 421 -6.69 -53.70 14.49
N PRO A 422 -7.22 -53.43 15.70
CA PRO A 422 -8.63 -53.74 16.03
C PRO A 422 -9.63 -52.63 15.66
N VAL A 423 -9.22 -51.57 14.96
CA VAL A 423 -10.09 -50.41 14.65
C VAL A 423 -11.07 -50.73 13.50
N ASP A 424 -12.33 -50.30 13.66
CA ASP A 424 -13.37 -50.39 12.63
C ASP A 424 -13.19 -49.28 11.58
N TRP A 425 -12.23 -49.49 10.67
CA TRP A 425 -11.86 -48.57 9.60
C TRP A 425 -13.02 -48.10 8.70
N PRO A 426 -14.01 -48.95 8.34
CA PRO A 426 -15.23 -48.49 7.64
C PRO A 426 -15.99 -47.40 8.41
N THR A 427 -16.14 -47.56 9.72
CA THR A 427 -16.79 -46.57 10.58
C THR A 427 -15.95 -45.30 10.69
N VAL A 428 -14.62 -45.41 10.85
CA VAL A 428 -13.72 -44.25 10.85
C VAL A 428 -13.81 -43.47 9.53
N LYS A 429 -13.80 -44.17 8.39
CA LYS A 429 -13.97 -43.56 7.06
C LYS A 429 -15.30 -42.80 6.95
N SER A 430 -16.37 -43.36 7.53
CA SER A 430 -17.70 -42.72 7.54
C SER A 430 -17.75 -41.39 8.32
N TYR A 431 -16.89 -41.21 9.33
CA TYR A 431 -16.76 -39.95 10.08
C TYR A 431 -15.86 -38.93 9.37
N ILE A 432 -15.02 -39.37 8.43
CA ILE A 432 -14.15 -38.49 7.66
C ILE A 432 -14.90 -38.01 6.40
N THR A 433 -15.56 -36.86 6.51
CA THR A 433 -16.37 -36.26 5.45
C THR A 433 -15.64 -36.05 4.13
N CYS A 434 -14.31 -35.84 4.13
CA CYS A 434 -13.53 -35.72 2.89
C CYS A 434 -13.33 -37.05 2.16
N LEU A 435 -13.49 -38.19 2.84
CA LEU A 435 -13.30 -39.54 2.29
C LEU A 435 -14.60 -40.24 1.85
N ASN A 436 -15.76 -39.74 2.30
CA ASN A 436 -17.06 -40.32 1.96
C ASN A 436 -17.54 -40.05 0.52
N ASN A 437 -17.07 -38.96 -0.11
CA ASN A 437 -17.55 -38.53 -1.44
C ASN A 437 -16.84 -39.23 -2.62
N LEU A 438 -16.25 -40.41 -2.43
CA LEU A 438 -15.24 -41.01 -3.33
C LEU A 438 -15.68 -42.27 -4.09
N GLU A 439 -16.98 -42.54 -4.20
CA GLU A 439 -17.46 -43.69 -5.00
C GLU A 439 -17.42 -43.45 -6.54
N GLY A 440 -16.95 -42.28 -7.00
CA GLY A 440 -16.78 -41.96 -8.42
C GLY A 440 -15.40 -42.29 -8.99
N GLU A 441 -15.35 -42.57 -10.31
CA GLU A 441 -14.12 -42.79 -11.07
C GLU A 441 -13.09 -41.67 -10.83
N ARG A 442 -11.84 -42.06 -10.56
CA ARG A 442 -10.73 -41.12 -10.26
C ARG A 442 -10.28 -40.41 -11.52
N VAL A 443 -11.02 -39.40 -11.94
CA VAL A 443 -10.63 -38.59 -13.11
C VAL A 443 -9.65 -37.53 -12.63
N HIS A 444 -8.39 -37.61 -13.09
CA HIS A 444 -7.46 -36.48 -12.98
C HIS A 444 -8.17 -35.21 -13.46
N PRO A 445 -7.99 -34.04 -12.84
CA PRO A 445 -8.63 -32.80 -13.29
C PRO A 445 -8.37 -32.43 -14.76
N HIS A 446 -7.41 -33.12 -15.41
CA HIS A 446 -7.03 -32.98 -16.82
C HIS A 446 -7.49 -34.14 -17.71
N GLY A 447 -8.17 -35.15 -17.16
CA GLY A 447 -8.64 -36.34 -17.88
C GLY A 447 -10.08 -36.27 -18.40
N THR A 448 -10.83 -35.19 -18.13
CA THR A 448 -12.18 -35.02 -18.69
C THR A 448 -12.11 -34.60 -20.17
N PRO A 449 -12.63 -35.40 -21.11
CA PRO A 449 -12.68 -35.04 -22.52
C PRO A 449 -13.86 -34.07 -22.74
N GLU A 450 -13.69 -32.80 -22.36
CA GLU A 450 -14.57 -31.74 -22.85
C GLU A 450 -14.07 -31.29 -24.21
N ASP A 451 -14.82 -31.68 -25.26
CA ASP A 451 -14.76 -31.24 -26.66
C ASP A 451 -13.38 -30.90 -27.25
N ASN A 452 -12.92 -31.84 -28.09
CA ASN A 452 -11.69 -31.89 -28.88
C ASN A 452 -11.35 -30.67 -29.78
N ASN A 453 -12.08 -29.56 -29.71
CA ASN A 453 -11.76 -28.32 -30.44
C ASN A 453 -11.19 -27.20 -29.56
N ASN A 454 -11.20 -27.33 -28.23
CA ASN A 454 -10.60 -26.35 -27.29
C ASN A 454 -9.21 -26.77 -26.74
N LEU A 455 -8.72 -27.94 -27.14
CA LEU A 455 -7.38 -28.45 -26.78
C LEU A 455 -6.23 -27.64 -27.38
N ASP A 456 -6.48 -26.83 -28.41
CA ASP A 456 -5.46 -26.11 -29.19
C ASP A 456 -4.77 -24.96 -28.42
N VAL A 457 -5.35 -24.50 -27.31
CA VAL A 457 -4.80 -23.39 -26.51
C VAL A 457 -5.14 -23.62 -25.03
N MET A 458 -4.60 -24.68 -24.43
CA MET A 458 -4.19 -24.55 -23.02
C MET A 458 -3.30 -23.31 -22.97
N ASN A 459 -3.83 -22.18 -22.47
CA ASN A 459 -3.15 -20.89 -22.53
C ASN A 459 -1.69 -21.10 -22.12
N LEU A 460 -0.77 -20.98 -23.08
CA LEU A 460 0.68 -21.06 -22.83
C LEU A 460 1.06 -20.17 -21.64
N GLU A 461 0.31 -19.07 -21.46
CA GLU A 461 0.28 -18.21 -20.29
C GLU A 461 0.10 -18.98 -18.97
N ASP A 462 -0.92 -19.83 -18.83
CA ASP A 462 -1.21 -20.61 -17.62
C ASP A 462 -0.06 -21.57 -17.27
N ILE A 463 0.50 -22.24 -18.28
CA ILE A 463 1.64 -23.16 -18.12
C ILE A 463 2.88 -22.39 -17.67
N ARG A 464 3.12 -21.22 -18.26
CA ARG A 464 4.23 -20.33 -17.89
C ARG A 464 4.07 -19.79 -16.47
N ILE A 465 2.89 -19.30 -16.09
CA ILE A 465 2.59 -18.83 -14.72
C ILE A 465 2.87 -19.96 -13.72
N ARG A 466 2.43 -21.18 -14.01
CA ARG A 466 2.65 -22.32 -13.11
C ARG A 466 4.11 -22.72 -13.00
N LEU A 467 4.84 -22.76 -14.11
CA LEU A 467 6.28 -23.01 -14.08
C LEU A 467 6.98 -21.97 -13.21
N LEU A 468 6.67 -20.68 -13.41
CA LEU A 468 7.26 -19.58 -12.65
C LEU A 468 6.91 -19.65 -11.16
N ASN A 469 5.66 -19.93 -10.80
CA ASN A 469 5.26 -20.16 -9.41
C ASN A 469 6.00 -21.36 -8.78
N GLY A 470 6.19 -22.45 -9.53
CA GLY A 470 6.98 -23.59 -9.09
C GLY A 470 8.47 -23.24 -8.90
N VAL A 471 9.01 -22.37 -9.75
CA VAL A 471 10.36 -21.83 -9.61
C VAL A 471 10.48 -20.97 -8.34
N GLN A 472 9.50 -20.09 -8.04
CA GLN A 472 9.47 -19.33 -6.78
C GLN A 472 9.45 -20.23 -5.56
N ALA A 473 8.59 -21.25 -5.55
CA ALA A 473 8.50 -22.21 -4.45
C ALA A 473 9.83 -22.97 -4.25
N ALA A 474 10.51 -23.33 -5.34
CA ALA A 474 11.82 -23.96 -5.26
C ALA A 474 12.92 -23.02 -4.72
N TYR A 475 12.86 -21.72 -5.01
CA TYR A 475 13.76 -20.74 -4.41
C TYR A 475 13.53 -20.59 -2.90
N TRP A 476 12.27 -20.52 -2.45
CA TRP A 476 11.92 -20.53 -1.03
C TRP A 476 12.46 -21.78 -0.33
N GLY A 477 12.20 -22.97 -0.88
CA GLY A 477 12.73 -24.21 -0.30
C GLY A 477 14.25 -24.24 -0.21
N MET A 478 14.97 -23.71 -1.21
CA MET A 478 16.43 -23.62 -1.17
C MET A 478 16.95 -22.61 -0.14
N LEU A 479 16.18 -21.55 0.13
CA LEU A 479 16.49 -20.57 1.17
C LEU A 479 16.30 -21.18 2.56
N ASP A 480 15.17 -21.85 2.80
CA ASP A 480 14.86 -22.53 4.07
C ASP A 480 15.87 -23.65 4.39
N GLU A 481 16.34 -24.36 3.36
CA GLU A 481 17.42 -25.36 3.48
C GLU A 481 18.82 -24.74 3.68
N GLY A 482 18.95 -23.41 3.65
CA GLY A 482 20.23 -22.71 3.77
C GLY A 482 21.18 -22.88 2.57
N ARG A 483 20.67 -23.30 1.41
CA ARG A 483 21.48 -23.55 0.20
C ARG A 483 21.78 -22.28 -0.60
N ILE A 484 20.96 -21.24 -0.44
CA ILE A 484 21.15 -19.93 -1.05
C ILE A 484 21.09 -18.85 0.01
N THR A 485 21.81 -17.75 -0.20
CA THR A 485 21.72 -16.59 0.70
C THR A 485 20.44 -15.80 0.44
N GLN A 486 19.95 -15.05 1.44
CA GLN A 486 18.79 -14.16 1.31
C GLN A 486 18.91 -13.20 0.12
N ASN A 487 20.10 -12.64 -0.08
CA ASN A 487 20.37 -11.72 -1.19
C ASN A 487 20.21 -12.41 -2.56
N THR A 488 20.74 -13.62 -2.70
CA THR A 488 20.58 -14.45 -3.91
C THR A 488 19.10 -14.78 -4.13
N ALA A 489 18.37 -15.19 -3.09
CA ALA A 489 16.96 -15.52 -3.17
C ALA A 489 16.12 -14.32 -3.62
N ASN A 490 16.37 -13.13 -3.08
CA ASN A 490 15.67 -11.90 -3.46
C ASN A 490 15.84 -11.55 -4.95
N ILE A 491 17.06 -11.64 -5.47
CA ILE A 491 17.34 -11.38 -6.89
C ILE A 491 16.65 -12.41 -7.79
N LEU A 492 16.69 -13.68 -7.40
CA LEU A 492 16.02 -14.77 -8.12
C LEU A 492 14.50 -14.60 -8.11
N MET A 493 13.93 -14.23 -6.96
CA MET A 493 12.49 -13.98 -6.81
C MET A 493 12.03 -12.80 -7.66
N GLN A 494 12.78 -11.69 -7.61
CA GLN A 494 12.50 -10.49 -8.40
C GLN A 494 12.51 -10.78 -9.91
N SER A 495 13.45 -11.62 -10.36
CA SER A 495 13.50 -12.06 -11.76
C SER A 495 12.27 -12.86 -12.18
N VAL A 496 11.72 -13.68 -11.28
CA VAL A 496 10.47 -14.41 -11.54
C VAL A 496 9.26 -13.49 -11.51
N ASP A 497 9.19 -12.53 -10.58
CA ASP A 497 8.13 -11.53 -10.55
C ASP A 497 8.12 -10.67 -11.83
N GLU A 498 9.29 -10.25 -12.31
CA GLU A 498 9.45 -9.57 -13.61
C GLU A 498 8.94 -10.43 -14.77
N ALA A 499 9.17 -11.74 -14.73
CA ALA A 499 8.69 -12.66 -15.74
C ALA A 499 7.18 -12.88 -15.66
N LEU A 500 6.62 -13.04 -14.45
CA LEU A 500 5.19 -13.20 -14.16
C LEU A 500 4.37 -12.03 -14.73
N ASP A 501 4.90 -10.82 -14.61
CA ASP A 501 4.29 -9.60 -15.17
C ASP A 501 4.24 -9.55 -16.70
N LEU A 502 5.10 -10.34 -17.38
CA LEU A 502 5.22 -10.37 -18.83
C LEU A 502 4.60 -11.61 -19.47
N VAL A 503 4.07 -12.55 -18.67
CA VAL A 503 3.64 -13.87 -19.17
C VAL A 503 2.56 -13.77 -20.25
N SER A 504 1.70 -12.76 -20.16
CA SER A 504 0.63 -12.50 -21.14
C SER A 504 1.15 -12.06 -22.51
N ASN A 505 2.31 -11.39 -22.58
CA ASN A 505 2.81 -10.74 -23.79
C ASN A 505 4.12 -11.34 -24.32
N GLU A 506 4.91 -11.99 -23.46
CA GLU A 506 6.22 -12.55 -23.80
C GLU A 506 6.33 -14.04 -23.46
N PRO A 507 7.21 -14.81 -24.15
CA PRO A 507 7.60 -16.15 -23.73
C PRO A 507 8.38 -16.13 -22.40
N LEU A 508 8.70 -17.30 -21.84
CA LEU A 508 9.52 -17.42 -20.62
C LEU A 508 10.82 -16.62 -20.74
N CYS A 509 10.96 -15.59 -19.91
CA CYS A 509 12.01 -14.57 -20.00
C CYS A 509 12.68 -14.22 -18.66
N ASP A 510 12.44 -14.99 -17.61
CA ASP A 510 12.97 -14.75 -16.26
C ASP A 510 14.52 -14.61 -16.23
N TRP A 511 15.24 -15.28 -17.12
CA TRP A 511 16.68 -15.06 -17.31
C TRP A 511 17.08 -13.61 -17.63
N LYS A 512 16.23 -12.79 -18.26
CA LYS A 512 16.55 -11.39 -18.62
C LYS A 512 16.88 -10.55 -17.39
N GLY A 513 16.12 -10.70 -16.30
CA GLY A 513 16.36 -9.99 -15.03
C GLY A 513 17.66 -10.42 -14.34
N LEU A 514 18.07 -11.68 -14.53
CA LEU A 514 19.30 -12.23 -13.96
C LEU A 514 20.55 -11.89 -14.76
N LYS A 515 20.41 -11.64 -16.06
CA LYS A 515 21.54 -11.41 -16.98
C LYS A 515 22.48 -10.32 -16.48
N ALA A 516 21.95 -9.22 -15.93
CA ALA A 516 22.76 -8.11 -15.40
C ALA A 516 23.60 -8.50 -14.18
N ASN A 517 23.13 -9.45 -13.37
CA ASN A 517 23.82 -9.90 -12.16
C ASN A 517 24.91 -10.96 -12.46
N VAL A 518 24.72 -11.72 -13.54
CA VAL A 518 25.66 -12.77 -14.00
C VAL A 518 26.83 -12.21 -14.82
N HIS A 519 26.70 -11.03 -15.44
CA HIS A 519 27.79 -10.43 -16.22
C HIS A 519 28.77 -9.63 -15.37
N PHE A 520 30.06 -9.70 -15.72
CA PHE A 520 31.09 -8.86 -15.10
C PHE A 520 30.89 -7.38 -15.47
N PRO A 521 30.78 -6.48 -14.48
CA PRO A 521 30.66 -5.05 -14.76
C PRO A 521 31.90 -4.48 -15.45
N SER A 522 31.71 -3.55 -16.38
CA SER A 522 32.81 -2.98 -17.17
C SER A 522 33.86 -2.23 -16.33
N TYR A 523 33.47 -1.71 -15.15
CA TYR A 523 34.35 -1.02 -14.21
C TYR A 523 35.39 -1.94 -13.56
N TYR A 524 35.23 -3.26 -13.61
CA TYR A 524 36.23 -4.20 -13.08
C TYR A 524 37.53 -4.18 -13.90
N LYS A 525 37.46 -3.83 -15.19
CA LYS A 525 38.66 -3.54 -16.01
C LYS A 525 39.43 -2.33 -15.49
N LEU A 526 38.75 -1.45 -14.74
CA LEU A 526 39.31 -0.24 -14.13
C LEU A 526 39.92 -0.56 -12.76
N LEU A 527 39.31 -1.46 -11.98
CA LEU A 527 39.87 -2.05 -10.75
C LEU A 527 41.17 -2.84 -10.98
N GLN A 528 41.33 -3.44 -12.16
CA GLN A 528 42.58 -4.09 -12.58
C GLN A 528 43.72 -3.10 -12.88
N LYS A 529 43.44 -1.79 -13.00
CA LYS A 529 44.49 -0.77 -13.12
C LYS A 529 45.07 -0.48 -11.73
N ARG A 530 46.39 -0.24 -11.70
CA ARG A 530 47.37 -0.16 -10.59
C ARG A 530 47.01 0.58 -9.27
N ILE A 531 45.80 1.11 -9.11
CA ILE A 531 45.42 2.01 -8.02
C ILE A 531 44.94 1.25 -6.77
N ILE A 532 44.52 -0.01 -6.89
CA ILE A 532 43.89 -0.77 -5.78
C ILE A 532 44.74 -2.02 -5.44
N PRO A 533 44.98 -2.33 -4.14
CA PRO A 533 45.79 -3.47 -3.72
C PRO A 533 45.26 -4.80 -4.26
N GLN A 534 46.16 -5.63 -4.84
CA GLN A 534 45.82 -6.88 -5.53
C GLN A 534 45.04 -7.90 -4.67
N LYS A 535 45.30 -7.95 -3.36
CA LYS A 535 44.55 -8.84 -2.45
C LYS A 535 43.08 -8.47 -2.33
N LEU A 536 42.76 -7.17 -2.28
CA LEU A 536 41.39 -6.66 -2.23
C LEU A 536 40.67 -6.90 -3.56
N VAL A 537 41.37 -6.68 -4.69
CA VAL A 537 40.84 -6.99 -6.02
C VAL A 537 40.53 -8.49 -6.13
N MET A 538 41.45 -9.38 -5.76
CA MET A 538 41.19 -10.82 -5.76
C MET A 538 40.01 -11.20 -4.87
N TYR A 539 39.96 -10.70 -3.63
CA TYR A 539 38.88 -10.99 -2.69
C TYR A 539 37.51 -10.65 -3.29
N PHE A 540 37.32 -9.41 -3.75
CA PHE A 540 36.06 -9.00 -4.36
C PHE A 540 35.76 -9.74 -5.67
N THR A 541 36.78 -10.16 -6.43
CA THR A 541 36.57 -10.92 -7.67
C THR A 541 36.08 -12.34 -7.35
N VAL A 542 36.67 -12.99 -6.35
CA VAL A 542 36.29 -14.34 -5.89
C VAL A 542 34.90 -14.31 -5.28
N GLU A 543 34.63 -13.37 -4.38
CA GLU A 543 33.31 -13.19 -3.77
C GLU A 543 32.21 -12.96 -4.83
N ARG A 544 32.52 -12.18 -5.87
CA ARG A 544 31.59 -11.94 -6.98
C ARG A 544 31.38 -13.18 -7.85
N LEU A 545 32.44 -13.95 -8.14
CA LEU A 545 32.36 -15.21 -8.89
C LEU A 545 31.54 -16.25 -8.15
N GLU A 546 31.78 -16.40 -6.85
CA GLU A 546 31.03 -17.28 -5.97
C GLU A 546 29.54 -16.92 -6.00
N PHE A 547 29.22 -15.63 -5.84
CA PHE A 547 27.85 -15.14 -5.93
C PHE A 547 27.17 -15.45 -7.27
N GLN A 548 27.88 -15.29 -8.40
CA GLN A 548 27.37 -15.62 -9.73
C GLN A 548 27.12 -17.12 -9.90
N CYS A 549 28.05 -17.96 -9.43
CA CYS A 549 27.90 -19.41 -9.46
C CYS A 549 26.67 -19.86 -8.66
N TYR A 550 26.46 -19.30 -7.46
CA TYR A 550 25.27 -19.61 -6.66
C TYR A 550 23.97 -19.22 -7.37
N ILE A 551 23.90 -18.02 -7.96
CA ILE A 551 22.73 -17.58 -8.74
C ILE A 551 22.44 -18.56 -9.88
N CYS A 552 23.45 -18.90 -10.69
CA CYS A 552 23.29 -19.80 -11.83
C CYS A 552 22.89 -21.23 -11.40
N ALA A 553 23.52 -21.75 -10.34
CA ALA A 553 23.22 -23.09 -9.82
C ALA A 553 21.79 -23.16 -9.26
N ALA A 554 21.38 -22.16 -8.48
CA ALA A 554 20.03 -22.07 -7.93
C ALA A 554 18.98 -21.95 -9.05
N PHE A 555 19.22 -21.08 -10.04
CA PHE A 555 18.34 -20.91 -11.19
C PHE A 555 18.08 -22.24 -11.93
N LEU A 556 19.16 -22.96 -12.28
CA LEU A 556 19.06 -24.24 -12.99
C LEU A 556 18.35 -25.31 -12.16
N ARG A 557 18.62 -25.34 -10.85
CA ARG A 557 18.02 -26.31 -9.92
C ARG A 557 16.53 -26.07 -9.74
N ALA A 558 16.12 -24.81 -9.52
CA ALA A 558 14.71 -24.45 -9.41
C ALA A 558 13.94 -24.81 -10.68
N HIS A 559 14.49 -24.51 -11.87
CA HIS A 559 13.86 -24.87 -13.14
C HIS A 559 13.71 -26.37 -13.33
N ARG A 560 14.69 -27.18 -12.88
CA ARG A 560 14.55 -28.64 -12.91
C ARG A 560 13.44 -29.13 -11.99
N ILE A 561 13.33 -28.57 -10.78
CA ILE A 561 12.29 -28.94 -9.81
C ILE A 561 10.91 -28.55 -10.36
N ALA A 562 10.75 -27.30 -10.78
CA ALA A 562 9.50 -26.78 -11.32
C ALA A 562 9.07 -27.54 -12.58
N ARG A 563 10.01 -27.92 -13.46
CA ARG A 563 9.71 -28.72 -14.66
C ARG A 563 9.24 -30.12 -14.33
N ARG A 564 9.74 -30.74 -13.25
CA ARG A 564 9.24 -32.05 -12.78
C ARG A 564 7.81 -31.91 -12.26
N GLN A 565 7.59 -30.96 -11.34
CA GLN A 565 6.25 -30.69 -10.81
C GLN A 565 5.22 -30.33 -11.90
N LEU A 566 5.65 -29.60 -12.94
CA LEU A 566 4.80 -29.27 -14.08
C LEU A 566 4.47 -30.51 -14.92
N ARG A 567 5.40 -31.45 -15.09
CA ARG A 567 5.11 -32.73 -15.76
C ARG A 567 4.11 -33.52 -14.95
N ASP A 568 4.36 -33.71 -13.66
CA ASP A 568 3.45 -34.45 -12.76
C ASP A 568 2.03 -33.86 -12.77
N PHE A 569 1.91 -32.53 -12.91
CA PHE A 569 0.64 -31.85 -13.06
C PHE A 569 -0.08 -32.11 -14.39
N ILE A 570 0.66 -32.08 -15.50
CA ILE A 570 0.08 -32.24 -16.85
C ILE A 570 -0.31 -33.71 -17.09
N GLY A 571 0.32 -34.66 -16.38
CA GLY A 571 0.25 -36.10 -16.66
C GLY A 571 1.34 -36.51 -17.62
#